data_AF-A0A511N9G3-F1
#
_entry.id   AF-A0A511N9G3-F1
#
_cell.length_a   1.000
_cell.length_b   1.000
_cell.length_c   1.000
_cell.angle_alpha   90.00
_cell.angle_beta   90.00
_cell.angle_gamma   90.00
#
_symmetry.space_group_name_H-M   'P 1'
#
loop_
_entity.id
_entity.type
_entity.pdbx_description
1 polymer ?
#
loop_
_entity_poly.entity_id
_entity_poly.type
_entity_poly.pdbx_seq_one_letter_code
_entity_poly.pdbx_strand_id
1 'polypeptide(L)'
;MDARLGVEGLPQSGTGQTSIVTGINAAKHMGRHYGPVPGPTIKPLIRDHSTPVLLTRAGGTLKLLNFYPPTYAPPGGKHGAIVQSVLDAGEILNPEGFPSIRPSLGMHYQAPYEPYLPLNEIRAWGRAAARAAREVDLVMLDLWFSDFIGHAQDAVAARNYLIHLNAFLEGAVEHEVRIFMTSDHGNMEDTNIKTHTFARVPFVSAGFEASEVRDIAEAGAEIKKLLGLASSEG
;
A
#
# COMPACT_ATOMS: atom_id res chain seq x y z
N MET A 1 -5.80 0.88 13.87
CA MET A 1 -5.77 2.34 13.61
C MET A 1 -7.08 2.81 13.02
N ASP A 2 -7.46 4.05 13.26
CA ASP A 2 -8.63 4.68 12.66
C ASP A 2 -8.32 5.15 11.22
N ALA A 3 -9.09 4.68 10.24
CA ALA A 3 -9.00 5.13 8.85
C ALA A 3 -9.91 6.36 8.57
N ARG A 4 -10.77 6.74 9.51
CA ARG A 4 -11.69 7.88 9.37
C ARG A 4 -10.99 9.21 9.51
N LEU A 5 -9.80 9.25 10.11
CA LEU A 5 -8.97 10.45 10.21
C LEU A 5 -9.68 11.63 10.89
N GLY A 6 -10.67 11.35 11.74
CA GLY A 6 -11.51 12.37 12.38
C GLY A 6 -12.40 13.17 11.41
N VAL A 7 -12.62 12.69 10.18
CA VAL A 7 -13.43 13.33 9.15
C VAL A 7 -14.69 12.52 8.88
N GLU A 8 -15.82 13.20 8.70
CA GLU A 8 -17.11 12.57 8.40
C GLU A 8 -17.09 11.88 7.02
N GLY A 9 -17.81 10.77 6.91
CA GLY A 9 -17.93 9.96 5.69
C GLY A 9 -17.05 8.73 5.70
N LEU A 10 -17.30 7.85 4.72
CA LEU A 10 -16.52 6.61 4.56
C LEU A 10 -15.08 6.94 4.14
N PRO A 11 -14.06 6.31 4.75
CA PRO A 11 -12.69 6.35 4.27
C PRO A 11 -12.59 6.02 2.78
N GLN A 12 -11.67 6.66 2.05
CA GLN A 12 -11.49 6.48 0.60
C GLN A 12 -10.01 6.40 0.24
N SER A 13 -9.68 5.65 -0.82
CA SER A 13 -8.28 5.31 -1.12
C SER A 13 -7.40 6.50 -1.48
N GLY A 14 -7.93 7.51 -2.18
CA GLY A 14 -7.16 8.69 -2.55
C GLY A 14 -6.61 9.42 -1.32
N THR A 15 -7.48 9.77 -0.37
CA THR A 15 -7.09 10.42 0.89
C THR A 15 -6.39 9.47 1.85
N GLY A 16 -6.80 8.19 1.90
CA GLY A 16 -6.21 7.21 2.80
C GLY A 16 -4.75 6.89 2.43
N GLN A 17 -4.51 6.50 1.17
CA GLN A 17 -3.16 6.26 0.68
C GLN A 17 -2.28 7.51 0.73
N THR A 18 -2.81 8.69 0.38
CA THR A 18 -2.03 9.94 0.56
C THR A 18 -1.65 10.14 2.02
N SER A 19 -2.53 9.84 2.97
CA SER A 19 -2.21 9.98 4.39
C SER A 19 -1.11 9.03 4.84
N ILE A 20 -1.12 7.79 4.36
CA ILE A 20 -0.06 6.80 4.64
C ILE A 20 1.27 7.24 4.04
N VAL A 21 1.33 7.58 2.76
CA VAL A 21 2.63 7.88 2.14
C VAL A 21 3.21 9.20 2.62
N THR A 22 2.38 10.18 2.98
CA THR A 22 2.83 11.52 3.40
C THR A 22 2.91 11.71 4.90
N GLY A 23 2.30 10.85 5.71
CA GLY A 23 2.11 11.07 7.15
C GLY A 23 1.27 12.30 7.51
N ILE A 24 0.53 12.86 6.55
CA ILE A 24 -0.33 14.04 6.72
C ILE A 24 -1.78 13.60 6.58
N ASN A 25 -2.66 14.03 7.47
CA ASN A 25 -4.09 13.75 7.37
C ASN A 25 -4.71 14.43 6.13
N ALA A 26 -4.74 13.70 5.00
CA ALA A 26 -5.16 14.23 3.71
C ALA A 26 -6.67 14.41 3.61
N ALA A 27 -7.46 13.59 4.32
CA ALA A 27 -8.90 13.76 4.40
C ALA A 27 -9.26 15.10 5.08
N LYS A 28 -8.56 15.43 6.18
CA LYS A 28 -8.73 16.72 6.86
C LYS A 28 -8.24 17.88 6.01
N HIS A 29 -7.10 17.74 5.33
CA HIS A 29 -6.59 18.74 4.40
C HIS A 29 -7.57 19.03 3.25
N MET A 30 -8.24 18.00 2.74
CA MET A 30 -9.25 18.12 1.69
C MET A 30 -10.64 18.51 2.21
N GLY A 31 -10.88 18.43 3.52
CA GLY A 31 -12.17 18.65 4.17
C GLY A 31 -13.18 17.51 4.01
N ARG A 32 -12.77 16.38 3.40
CA ARG A 32 -13.59 15.18 3.19
C ARG A 32 -12.72 14.00 2.77
N HIS A 33 -13.26 12.79 2.88
CA HIS A 33 -12.69 11.63 2.20
C HIS A 33 -12.87 11.72 0.68
N TYR A 34 -11.88 11.26 -0.08
CA TYR A 34 -11.90 11.29 -1.54
C TYR A 34 -11.04 10.19 -2.16
N GLY A 35 -11.44 9.68 -3.32
CA GLY A 35 -10.73 8.62 -4.01
C GLY A 35 -11.48 8.15 -5.26
N PRO A 36 -10.94 7.16 -5.98
CA PRO A 36 -9.73 6.36 -5.65
C PRO A 36 -8.40 7.05 -6.02
N VAL A 37 -8.42 8.06 -6.88
CA VAL A 37 -7.22 8.79 -7.34
C VAL A 37 -7.07 10.11 -6.56
N PRO A 38 -5.86 10.52 -6.15
CA PRO A 38 -5.63 11.80 -5.51
C PRO A 38 -6.06 12.99 -6.38
N GLY A 39 -6.86 13.88 -5.80
CA GLY A 39 -7.29 15.13 -6.41
C GLY A 39 -6.19 16.19 -6.42
N PRO A 40 -6.38 17.29 -7.19
CA PRO A 40 -5.37 18.36 -7.30
C PRO A 40 -5.01 19.01 -5.96
N THR A 41 -5.92 19.00 -4.97
CA THR A 41 -5.69 19.54 -3.63
C THR A 41 -4.63 18.74 -2.85
N ILE A 42 -4.57 17.42 -3.01
CA ILE A 42 -3.70 16.54 -2.21
C ILE A 42 -2.48 16.01 -2.99
N LYS A 43 -2.46 16.18 -4.33
CA LYS A 43 -1.27 15.87 -5.15
C LYS A 43 0.00 16.62 -4.70
N PRO A 44 -0.05 17.93 -4.34
CA PRO A 44 1.11 18.62 -3.78
C PRO A 44 1.67 17.93 -2.54
N LEU A 45 0.81 17.39 -1.66
CA LEU A 45 1.27 16.67 -0.47
C LEU A 45 2.10 15.43 -0.84
N ILE A 46 1.68 14.69 -1.86
CA ILE A 46 2.42 13.52 -2.35
C ILE A 46 3.80 13.94 -2.87
N ARG A 47 3.82 14.92 -3.78
CA ARG A 47 5.05 15.41 -4.41
C ARG A 47 6.03 16.02 -3.40
N ASP A 48 5.53 16.65 -2.34
CA ASP A 48 6.36 17.46 -1.45
C ASP A 48 6.73 16.71 -0.15
N HIS A 49 5.91 15.74 0.28
CA HIS A 49 6.04 15.08 1.59
C HIS A 49 5.95 13.55 1.58
N SER A 50 5.77 12.89 0.43
CA SER A 50 5.69 11.43 0.43
C SER A 50 7.01 10.78 0.80
N THR A 51 6.93 9.66 1.51
CA THR A 51 8.06 8.85 1.96
C THR A 51 8.99 8.52 0.79
N PRO A 52 8.49 8.10 -0.40
CA PRO A 52 9.38 7.84 -1.53
C PRO A 52 10.17 9.07 -1.98
N VAL A 53 9.51 10.22 -2.10
CA VAL A 53 10.18 11.45 -2.52
C VAL A 53 11.22 11.91 -1.49
N LEU A 54 10.89 11.86 -0.20
CA LEU A 54 11.82 12.25 0.85
C LEU A 54 13.02 11.31 0.92
N LEU A 55 12.78 10.00 0.74
CA LEU A 55 13.84 9.00 0.72
C LEU A 55 14.83 9.24 -0.43
N THR A 56 14.35 9.43 -1.66
CA THR A 56 15.25 9.66 -2.80
C THR A 56 15.97 11.00 -2.72
N ARG A 57 15.32 12.05 -2.20
CA ARG A 57 15.98 13.34 -1.93
C ARG A 57 17.09 13.23 -0.88
N ALA A 58 16.97 12.31 0.07
CA ALA A 58 18.02 12.01 1.05
C ALA A 58 19.13 11.09 0.50
N GLY A 59 19.07 10.70 -0.77
CA GLY A 59 20.03 9.79 -1.41
C GLY A 59 19.71 8.30 -1.22
N GLY A 60 18.56 7.96 -0.63
CA GLY A 60 18.09 6.58 -0.50
C GLY A 60 17.48 6.04 -1.79
N THR A 61 17.28 4.72 -1.82
CA THR A 61 16.80 3.97 -2.97
C THR A 61 15.48 3.27 -2.66
N LEU A 62 14.59 3.17 -3.66
CA LEU A 62 13.33 2.44 -3.49
C LEU A 62 12.84 1.78 -4.77
N LYS A 63 12.00 0.75 -4.61
CA LYS A 63 11.31 0.09 -5.73
C LYS A 63 9.87 -0.22 -5.40
N LEU A 64 8.98 -0.06 -6.39
CA LEU A 64 7.62 -0.55 -6.35
C LEU A 64 7.56 -1.91 -7.04
N LEU A 65 7.23 -2.96 -6.28
CA LEU A 65 7.27 -4.34 -6.78
C LEU A 65 5.99 -4.76 -7.49
N ASN A 66 5.00 -3.87 -7.61
CA ASN A 66 3.77 -4.16 -8.32
C ASN A 66 4.00 -4.40 -9.82
N PHE A 67 3.34 -5.44 -10.34
CA PHE A 67 3.21 -5.64 -11.78
C PHE A 67 2.19 -4.67 -12.37
N TYR A 68 2.60 -3.94 -13.41
CA TYR A 68 1.74 -3.11 -14.24
C TYR A 68 1.78 -3.60 -15.68
N PRO A 69 0.64 -3.94 -16.31
CA PRO A 69 0.64 -4.35 -17.71
C PRO A 69 1.06 -3.19 -18.63
N PRO A 70 1.53 -3.45 -19.86
CA PRO A 70 1.91 -2.40 -20.81
C PRO A 70 0.80 -1.38 -21.13
N THR A 71 -0.46 -1.76 -20.92
CA THR A 71 -1.64 -0.90 -21.09
C THR A 71 -1.92 0.01 -19.89
N TYR A 72 -1.20 -0.17 -18.78
CA TYR A 72 -1.29 0.71 -17.62
C TYR A 72 -0.82 2.13 -17.99
N ALA A 73 -1.52 3.14 -17.47
CA ALA A 73 -1.52 4.50 -18.01
C ALA A 73 -0.12 5.10 -18.25
N PRO A 74 0.08 5.86 -19.35
CA PRO A 74 1.36 6.50 -19.67
C PRO A 74 1.74 7.61 -18.68
N PRO A 75 2.99 8.09 -18.69
CA PRO A 75 3.41 9.27 -17.94
C PRO A 75 2.44 10.44 -18.13
N GLY A 76 1.97 11.04 -17.03
CA GLY A 76 0.92 12.08 -17.03
C GLY A 76 -0.51 11.57 -16.86
N GLY A 77 -0.69 10.25 -16.71
CA GLY A 77 -1.98 9.62 -16.38
C GLY A 77 -2.49 9.93 -14.97
N LYS A 78 -3.71 9.46 -14.69
CA LYS A 78 -4.29 9.47 -13.33
C LYS A 78 -3.83 8.20 -12.61
N HIS A 79 -3.03 8.37 -11.55
CA HIS A 79 -2.48 7.28 -10.76
C HIS A 79 -2.97 7.35 -9.32
N GLY A 80 -3.16 6.19 -8.67
CA GLY A 80 -3.34 6.12 -7.21
C GLY A 80 -2.15 6.73 -6.46
N ALA A 81 -2.32 7.05 -5.18
CA ALA A 81 -1.32 7.84 -4.45
C ALA A 81 0.01 7.09 -4.29
N ILE A 82 -0.02 5.75 -4.16
CA ILE A 82 1.21 4.94 -4.12
C ILE A 82 2.02 5.11 -5.40
N VAL A 83 1.40 4.87 -6.56
CA VAL A 83 2.07 5.01 -7.86
C VAL A 83 2.53 6.44 -8.10
N GLN A 84 1.69 7.43 -7.80
CA GLN A 84 2.08 8.84 -7.93
C GLN A 84 3.31 9.16 -7.08
N SER A 85 3.39 8.66 -5.85
CA SER A 85 4.54 8.92 -4.96
C SER A 85 5.85 8.34 -5.48
N VAL A 86 5.80 7.16 -6.10
CA VAL A 86 6.97 6.51 -6.70
C VAL A 86 7.43 7.25 -7.96
N LEU A 87 6.48 7.64 -8.83
CA LEU A 87 6.80 8.43 -10.02
C LEU A 87 7.34 9.83 -9.65
N ASP A 88 6.76 10.49 -8.65
CA ASP A 88 7.24 11.79 -8.15
C ASP A 88 8.63 11.69 -7.52
N ALA A 89 9.02 10.51 -7.02
CA ALA A 89 10.35 10.23 -6.50
C ALA A 89 11.41 9.98 -7.60
N GLY A 90 11.01 9.94 -8.87
CA GLY A 90 11.89 9.68 -10.02
C GLY A 90 12.07 8.21 -10.37
N GLU A 91 11.28 7.32 -9.76
CA GLU A 91 11.32 5.87 -10.01
C GLU A 91 10.39 5.45 -11.15
N ILE A 92 10.61 4.23 -11.64
CA ILE A 92 9.83 3.64 -12.74
C ILE A 92 8.92 2.50 -12.26
N LEU A 93 7.88 2.23 -13.03
CA LEU A 93 7.05 1.04 -12.86
C LEU A 93 7.71 -0.16 -13.55
N ASN A 94 7.50 -1.36 -13.00
CA ASN A 94 8.15 -2.60 -13.45
C ASN A 94 9.68 -2.47 -13.54
N PRO A 95 10.37 -2.11 -12.44
CA PRO A 95 11.83 -1.98 -12.45
C PRO A 95 12.50 -3.29 -12.88
N GLU A 96 13.43 -3.20 -13.84
CA GLU A 96 14.20 -4.35 -14.31
C GLU A 96 15.05 -4.94 -13.18
N GLY A 97 15.20 -6.27 -13.17
CA GLY A 97 15.96 -6.98 -12.14
C GLY A 97 15.22 -7.18 -10.81
N PHE A 98 14.05 -6.56 -10.62
CA PHE A 98 13.24 -6.72 -9.41
C PHE A 98 12.01 -7.63 -9.65
N PRO A 99 11.49 -8.28 -8.59
CA PRO A 99 10.25 -9.04 -8.68
C PRO A 99 9.07 -8.18 -9.15
N SER A 100 8.23 -8.74 -10.02
CA SER A 100 7.01 -8.12 -10.49
C SER A 100 5.80 -8.89 -9.98
N ILE A 101 5.23 -8.41 -8.88
CA ILE A 101 4.19 -9.08 -8.09
C ILE A 101 2.83 -8.57 -8.52
N ARG A 102 1.96 -9.50 -8.93
CA ARG A 102 0.57 -9.17 -9.23
C ARG A 102 -0.20 -8.92 -7.93
N PRO A 103 -0.95 -7.81 -7.84
CA PRO A 103 -1.79 -7.49 -6.68
C PRO A 103 -2.80 -8.58 -6.32
N SER A 104 -3.24 -9.39 -7.28
CA SER A 104 -4.17 -10.49 -7.03
C SER A 104 -3.56 -11.71 -6.33
N LEU A 105 -2.24 -11.71 -6.11
CA LEU A 105 -1.50 -12.77 -5.44
C LEU A 105 -1.85 -14.17 -5.97
N GLY A 106 -2.01 -14.33 -7.29
CA GLY A 106 -2.30 -15.62 -7.92
C GLY A 106 -3.78 -15.99 -8.04
N MET A 107 -4.68 -15.02 -7.88
CA MET A 107 -6.10 -15.16 -8.19
C MET A 107 -6.45 -14.50 -9.52
N HIS A 108 -7.47 -15.03 -10.20
CA HIS A 108 -8.01 -14.41 -11.41
C HIS A 108 -8.71 -13.07 -11.11
N TYR A 109 -8.65 -12.12 -12.05
CA TYR A 109 -9.36 -10.83 -11.94
C TYR A 109 -10.85 -10.90 -12.30
N GLN A 110 -11.32 -12.05 -12.78
CA GLN A 110 -12.71 -12.27 -13.20
C GLN A 110 -13.37 -13.26 -12.26
N ALA A 111 -14.65 -13.05 -11.96
CA ALA A 111 -15.46 -14.00 -11.20
C ALA A 111 -15.42 -15.38 -11.89
N PRO A 112 -15.26 -16.49 -11.14
CA PRO A 112 -15.37 -16.60 -9.67
C PRO A 112 -14.08 -16.33 -8.89
N TYR A 113 -13.11 -15.61 -9.46
CA TYR A 113 -11.87 -15.17 -8.80
C TYR A 113 -11.01 -16.34 -8.28
N GLU A 114 -11.07 -17.48 -8.96
CA GLU A 114 -10.39 -18.68 -8.49
C GLU A 114 -8.86 -18.49 -8.43
N PRO A 115 -8.20 -19.09 -7.43
CA PRO A 115 -6.76 -19.28 -7.44
C PRO A 115 -6.30 -20.02 -8.70
N TYR A 116 -5.30 -19.47 -9.40
CA TYR A 116 -4.64 -20.12 -10.52
C TYR A 116 -3.17 -20.47 -10.25
N LEU A 117 -2.60 -19.93 -9.16
CA LEU A 117 -1.27 -20.30 -8.70
C LEU A 117 -1.34 -21.06 -7.38
N PRO A 118 -0.53 -22.10 -7.19
CA PRO A 118 -0.44 -22.81 -5.93
C PRO A 118 0.29 -21.98 -4.86
N LEU A 119 -0.02 -22.24 -3.58
CA LEU A 119 0.50 -21.43 -2.46
C LEU A 119 2.04 -21.44 -2.34
N ASN A 120 2.71 -22.52 -2.77
CA ASN A 120 4.17 -22.59 -2.77
C ASN A 120 4.80 -21.58 -3.76
N GLU A 121 4.13 -21.26 -4.86
CA GLU A 121 4.55 -20.19 -5.78
C GLU A 121 4.33 -18.81 -5.17
N ILE A 122 3.21 -18.60 -4.48
CA ILE A 122 2.95 -17.33 -3.76
C ILE A 122 3.96 -17.11 -2.63
N ARG A 123 4.32 -18.17 -1.91
CA ARG A 123 5.40 -18.16 -0.93
C ARG A 123 6.76 -17.85 -1.56
N ALA A 124 7.00 -18.29 -2.80
CA ALA A 124 8.21 -17.92 -3.54
C ALA A 124 8.24 -16.42 -3.88
N TRP A 125 7.09 -15.80 -4.21
CA TRP A 125 7.01 -14.35 -4.41
C TRP A 125 7.36 -13.57 -3.14
N GLY A 126 6.90 -14.04 -1.98
CA GLY A 126 7.27 -13.50 -0.67
C GLY A 126 8.78 -13.51 -0.43
N ARG A 127 9.42 -14.67 -0.65
CA ARG A 127 10.89 -14.79 -0.57
C ARG A 127 11.60 -13.82 -1.51
N ALA A 128 11.12 -13.70 -2.75
CA ALA A 128 11.71 -12.81 -3.73
C ALA A 128 11.60 -11.33 -3.31
N ALA A 129 10.45 -10.91 -2.77
CA ALA A 129 10.27 -9.56 -2.23
C ALA A 129 11.23 -9.27 -1.06
N ALA A 130 11.39 -10.22 -0.14
CA ALA A 130 12.30 -10.07 1.00
C ALA A 130 13.78 -9.99 0.57
N ARG A 131 14.17 -10.68 -0.51
CA ARG A 131 15.51 -10.55 -1.10
C ARG A 131 15.71 -9.19 -1.77
N ALA A 132 14.73 -8.75 -2.56
CA ALA A 132 14.75 -7.43 -3.19
C ALA A 132 14.85 -6.29 -2.16
N ALA A 133 14.22 -6.46 -0.99
CA ALA A 133 14.32 -5.51 0.13
C ALA A 133 15.74 -5.37 0.73
N ARG A 134 16.70 -6.23 0.35
CA ARG A 134 18.11 -6.12 0.75
C ARG A 134 18.95 -5.35 -0.26
N GLU A 135 18.43 -5.13 -1.47
CA GLU A 135 19.14 -4.45 -2.56
C GLU A 135 18.86 -2.94 -2.58
N VAL A 136 17.82 -2.49 -1.87
CA VAL A 136 17.39 -1.09 -1.77
C VAL A 136 16.92 -0.76 -0.36
N ASP A 137 16.80 0.53 -0.04
CA ASP A 137 16.42 1.00 1.30
C ASP A 137 14.92 0.82 1.59
N LEU A 138 14.08 0.82 0.56
CA LEU A 138 12.63 0.60 0.68
C LEU A 138 12.06 -0.16 -0.52
N VAL A 139 11.32 -1.22 -0.26
CA VAL A 139 10.40 -1.80 -1.24
C VAL A 139 8.96 -1.49 -0.86
N MET A 140 8.15 -1.14 -1.85
CA MET A 140 6.72 -0.90 -1.69
C MET A 140 5.93 -1.93 -2.50
N LEU A 141 4.77 -2.32 -1.96
CA LEU A 141 3.82 -3.19 -2.63
C LEU A 141 2.38 -2.76 -2.27
N ASP A 142 1.59 -2.42 -3.28
CA ASP A 142 0.18 -2.05 -3.16
C ASP A 142 -0.73 -3.23 -3.51
N LEU A 143 -1.48 -3.73 -2.54
CA LEU A 143 -2.32 -4.94 -2.65
C LEU A 143 -3.81 -4.59 -2.79
N TRP A 144 -4.11 -3.69 -3.73
CA TRP A 144 -5.45 -3.15 -4.01
C TRP A 144 -6.51 -4.18 -4.41
N PHE A 145 -6.14 -5.42 -4.74
CA PHE A 145 -7.11 -6.45 -5.15
C PHE A 145 -8.10 -6.83 -4.03
N SER A 146 -7.71 -6.61 -2.76
CA SER A 146 -8.63 -6.77 -1.62
C SER A 146 -9.85 -5.84 -1.71
N ASP A 147 -9.66 -4.58 -2.10
CA ASP A 147 -10.74 -3.62 -2.28
C ASP A 147 -11.69 -4.04 -3.41
N PHE A 148 -11.11 -4.53 -4.51
CA PHE A 148 -11.86 -5.05 -5.64
C PHE A 148 -12.73 -6.27 -5.25
N ILE A 149 -12.21 -7.21 -4.45
CA ILE A 149 -12.99 -8.34 -3.92
C ILE A 149 -14.07 -7.85 -2.94
N GLY A 150 -13.75 -6.90 -2.07
CA GLY A 150 -14.71 -6.35 -1.11
C GLY A 150 -15.94 -5.76 -1.81
N HIS A 151 -15.73 -4.96 -2.86
CA HIS A 151 -16.81 -4.45 -3.71
C HIS A 151 -17.61 -5.54 -4.43
N ALA A 152 -16.99 -6.67 -4.74
CA ALA A 152 -17.65 -7.82 -5.35
C ALA A 152 -18.50 -8.63 -4.35
N GLN A 153 -18.36 -8.37 -3.04
CA GLN A 153 -19.12 -9.03 -1.98
C GLN A 153 -18.94 -10.56 -1.97
N ASP A 154 -17.76 -11.03 -2.39
CA ASP A 154 -17.47 -12.45 -2.53
C ASP A 154 -16.65 -12.96 -1.34
N ALA A 155 -17.35 -13.54 -0.37
CA ALA A 155 -16.74 -14.10 0.84
C ALA A 155 -15.75 -15.25 0.57
N VAL A 156 -15.98 -16.03 -0.49
CA VAL A 156 -15.10 -17.15 -0.85
C VAL A 156 -13.80 -16.63 -1.44
N ALA A 157 -13.88 -15.66 -2.35
CA ALA A 157 -12.72 -14.98 -2.91
C ALA A 157 -11.94 -14.24 -1.80
N ALA A 158 -12.62 -13.53 -0.89
CA ALA A 158 -11.97 -12.83 0.22
C ALA A 158 -11.15 -13.79 1.09
N ARG A 159 -11.73 -14.96 1.43
CA ARG A 159 -11.03 -16.00 2.19
C ARG A 159 -9.81 -16.55 1.44
N ASN A 160 -9.96 -16.84 0.15
CA ASN A 160 -8.85 -17.33 -0.67
C ASN A 160 -7.73 -16.28 -0.79
N TYR A 161 -8.08 -15.02 -0.95
CA TYR A 161 -7.09 -13.93 -1.02
C TYR A 161 -6.30 -13.80 0.29
N LEU A 162 -6.94 -13.93 1.45
CA LEU A 162 -6.24 -13.96 2.74
C LEU A 162 -5.30 -15.16 2.88
N ILE A 163 -5.68 -16.35 2.37
CA ILE A 163 -4.81 -17.53 2.35
C ILE A 163 -3.56 -17.27 1.49
N HIS A 164 -3.74 -16.63 0.33
CA HIS A 164 -2.63 -16.26 -0.55
C HIS A 164 -1.74 -15.17 0.06
N LEU A 165 -2.32 -14.15 0.69
CA LEU A 165 -1.58 -13.14 1.44
C LEU A 165 -0.75 -13.77 2.57
N ASN A 166 -1.33 -14.71 3.32
CA ASN A 166 -0.60 -15.45 4.35
C ASN A 166 0.57 -16.23 3.75
N ALA A 167 0.39 -16.95 2.64
CA ALA A 167 1.49 -17.66 1.98
C ALA A 167 2.60 -16.70 1.50
N PHE A 168 2.24 -15.52 0.99
CA PHE A 168 3.21 -14.48 0.62
C PHE A 168 4.00 -14.00 1.83
N LEU A 169 3.33 -13.67 2.93
CA LEU A 169 3.98 -13.20 4.16
C LEU A 169 4.86 -14.28 4.79
N GLU A 170 4.42 -15.54 4.83
CA GLU A 170 5.22 -16.68 5.27
C GLU A 170 6.53 -16.80 4.49
N GLY A 171 6.48 -16.60 3.18
CA GLY A 171 7.66 -16.62 2.33
C GLY A 171 8.60 -15.43 2.59
N ALA A 172 8.04 -14.25 2.84
CA ALA A 172 8.83 -13.07 3.14
C ALA A 172 9.62 -13.22 4.44
N VAL A 173 9.01 -13.77 5.49
CA VAL A 173 9.63 -13.92 6.83
C VAL A 173 10.58 -15.12 6.95
N GLU A 174 10.73 -15.95 5.91
CA GLU A 174 11.80 -16.96 5.85
C GLU A 174 13.20 -16.33 5.75
N HIS A 175 13.25 -15.06 5.34
CA HIS A 175 14.46 -14.25 5.32
C HIS A 175 14.32 -13.13 6.35
N GLU A 176 15.45 -12.71 6.94
CA GLU A 176 15.47 -11.49 7.74
C GLU A 176 15.07 -10.30 6.85
N VAL A 177 13.91 -9.73 7.15
CA VAL A 177 13.29 -8.59 6.48
C VAL A 177 12.54 -7.78 7.53
N ARG A 178 12.48 -6.47 7.33
CA ARG A 178 11.69 -5.59 8.18
C ARG A 178 10.46 -5.13 7.40
N ILE A 179 9.29 -5.19 8.01
CA ILE A 179 8.00 -5.01 7.33
C ILE A 179 7.17 -3.98 8.08
N PHE A 180 6.59 -3.04 7.33
CA PHE A 180 5.40 -2.31 7.73
C PHE A 180 4.24 -2.73 6.84
N MET A 181 3.09 -3.04 7.42
CA MET A 181 1.88 -3.36 6.68
C MET A 181 0.67 -2.67 7.31
N THR A 182 -0.12 -2.00 6.48
CA THR A 182 -1.38 -1.35 6.86
C THR A 182 -2.34 -1.38 5.68
N SER A 183 -3.57 -0.96 5.93
CA SER A 183 -4.55 -0.63 4.89
C SER A 183 -4.96 0.84 5.03
N ASP A 184 -5.41 1.44 3.93
CA ASP A 184 -5.93 2.79 3.84
C ASP A 184 -7.41 2.91 4.26
N HIS A 185 -8.16 1.81 4.24
CA HIS A 185 -9.55 1.74 4.73
C HIS A 185 -10.05 0.30 4.96
N GLY A 186 -11.23 0.15 5.58
CA GLY A 186 -11.96 -1.11 5.59
C GLY A 186 -12.78 -1.32 4.31
N ASN A 187 -12.98 -2.57 3.91
CA ASN A 187 -13.90 -3.04 2.87
C ASN A 187 -14.09 -4.57 2.99
N MET A 188 -13.06 -5.33 2.59
CA MET A 188 -13.12 -6.79 2.43
C MET A 188 -13.41 -7.58 3.73
N GLU A 189 -13.23 -6.97 4.90
CA GLU A 189 -13.57 -7.60 6.18
C GLU A 189 -15.08 -7.81 6.38
N ASP A 190 -15.94 -7.07 5.66
CA ASP A 190 -17.39 -7.29 5.64
C ASP A 190 -17.92 -7.34 4.20
N THR A 191 -17.93 -8.53 3.64
CA THR A 191 -18.45 -8.79 2.28
C THR A 191 -19.97 -8.68 2.18
N ASN A 192 -20.71 -8.43 3.26
CA ASN A 192 -22.14 -8.14 3.19
C ASN A 192 -22.44 -6.69 2.79
N ILE A 193 -21.41 -5.83 2.78
CA ILE A 193 -21.52 -4.42 2.44
C ILE A 193 -20.74 -4.17 1.14
N LYS A 194 -21.39 -3.50 0.17
CA LYS A 194 -20.75 -3.18 -1.13
C LYS A 194 -19.76 -2.03 -1.03
N THR A 195 -19.98 -1.09 -0.10
CA THR A 195 -19.14 0.09 0.09
C THR A 195 -17.96 -0.23 1.00
N HIS A 196 -17.03 0.73 1.14
CA HIS A 196 -16.09 0.71 2.25
C HIS A 196 -16.82 0.74 3.60
N THR A 197 -16.08 0.47 4.67
CA THR A 197 -16.62 0.43 6.04
C THR A 197 -15.91 1.43 6.96
N PHE A 198 -16.36 1.49 8.22
CA PHE A 198 -15.69 2.24 9.30
C PHE A 198 -14.75 1.36 10.13
N ALA A 199 -14.37 0.18 9.64
CA ALA A 199 -13.50 -0.73 10.37
C ALA A 199 -12.15 -0.07 10.66
N ARG A 200 -11.58 -0.42 11.81
CA ARG A 200 -10.18 -0.10 12.12
C ARG A 200 -9.28 -0.99 11.27
N VAL A 201 -8.20 -0.40 10.76
CA VAL A 201 -7.20 -1.09 9.92
C VAL A 201 -5.98 -1.49 10.75
N PRO A 202 -5.27 -2.57 10.39
CA PRO A 202 -4.09 -3.00 11.14
C PRO A 202 -2.89 -2.08 10.90
N PHE A 203 -2.01 -1.97 11.90
CA PHE A 203 -0.63 -1.53 11.71
C PHE A 203 0.26 -2.67 12.18
N VAL A 204 1.00 -3.26 11.26
CA VAL A 204 1.93 -4.34 11.57
C VAL A 204 3.33 -3.81 11.36
N SER A 205 4.16 -3.91 12.39
CA SER A 205 5.60 -3.69 12.31
C SER A 205 6.32 -4.97 12.69
N ALA A 206 7.11 -5.54 11.78
CA ALA A 206 7.98 -6.68 12.05
C ALA A 206 9.43 -6.28 11.80
N GLY A 207 10.34 -6.59 12.72
CA GLY A 207 11.74 -6.18 12.62
C GLY A 207 11.99 -4.68 12.88
N PHE A 208 10.99 -3.96 13.40
CA PHE A 208 11.10 -2.58 13.87
C PHE A 208 10.43 -2.44 15.24
N GLU A 209 11.01 -1.60 16.11
CA GLU A 209 10.30 -1.06 17.27
C GLU A 209 9.52 0.18 16.84
N ALA A 210 8.20 0.02 16.65
CA ALA A 210 7.32 1.12 16.27
C ALA A 210 6.55 1.65 17.48
N SER A 211 6.33 2.96 17.50
CA SER A 211 5.47 3.64 18.47
C SER A 211 4.01 3.28 18.23
N GLU A 212 3.17 3.41 19.26
CA GLU A 212 1.72 3.29 19.08
C GLU A 212 1.21 4.42 18.16
N VAL A 213 0.38 4.05 17.19
CA VAL A 213 -0.21 4.96 16.21
C VAL A 213 -1.74 4.85 16.24
N ARG A 214 -2.43 5.98 16.23
CA ARG A 214 -3.88 6.07 16.42
C ARG A 214 -4.63 5.97 15.11
N ASP A 215 -4.09 6.59 14.06
CA ASP A 215 -4.69 6.66 12.74
C ASP A 215 -3.66 6.41 11.62
N ILE A 216 -4.15 6.31 10.39
CA ILE A 216 -3.31 5.99 9.22
C ILE A 216 -2.33 7.12 8.82
N ALA A 217 -2.56 8.36 9.26
CA ALA A 217 -1.61 9.45 9.03
C ALA A 217 -0.44 9.34 10.02
N GLU A 218 -0.72 9.02 11.29
CA GLU A 218 0.33 8.72 12.27
C GLU A 218 1.16 7.51 11.87
N ALA A 219 0.54 6.48 11.27
CA ALA A 219 1.27 5.36 10.67
C ALA A 219 2.30 5.83 9.64
N GLY A 220 1.89 6.73 8.73
CA GLY A 220 2.78 7.32 7.73
C GLY A 220 3.90 8.16 8.33
N ALA A 221 3.61 8.91 9.39
CA ALA A 221 4.62 9.67 10.13
C ALA A 221 5.64 8.75 10.82
N GLU A 222 5.18 7.67 11.44
CA GLU A 222 6.02 6.69 12.12
C GLU A 222 6.91 5.93 11.12
N ILE A 223 6.38 5.54 9.95
CA ILE A 223 7.18 4.92 8.88
C ILE A 223 8.32 5.86 8.46
N LYS A 224 8.06 7.16 8.26
CA LYS A 224 9.09 8.14 7.92
C LYS A 224 10.14 8.27 9.01
N LYS A 225 9.73 8.32 10.29
CA LYS A 225 10.65 8.37 11.42
C LYS A 225 11.56 7.14 11.46
N LEU A 226 11.00 5.94 11.28
CA LEU A 226 11.76 4.69 11.29
C LEU A 226 12.72 4.55 10.10
N LEU A 227 12.46 5.25 9.00
CA LEU A 227 13.37 5.40 7.87
C LEU A 227 14.39 6.55 8.03
N GLY A 228 14.38 7.26 9.16
CA GLY A 228 15.28 8.41 9.39
C GLY A 228 14.93 9.65 8.56
N LEU A 229 13.70 9.76 8.06
CA LEU A 229 13.21 10.84 7.19
C LEU A 229 12.40 11.91 7.94
N ALA A 230 12.20 11.74 9.25
CA ALA A 230 11.58 12.77 10.05
C ALA A 230 12.51 14.00 10.08
N SER A 231 11.96 15.17 9.77
CA SER A 231 12.69 16.43 9.97
C SER A 231 13.14 16.48 11.43
N SER A 232 14.41 16.82 11.68
CA SER A 232 14.77 17.40 12.97
C SER A 232 13.87 18.61 13.14
N GLU A 233 12.87 18.51 14.01
CA GLU A 233 12.07 19.68 14.40
C GLU A 233 13.06 20.77 14.84
N GLY A 234 13.00 21.91 14.15
CA GLY A 234 13.64 23.15 14.58
C GLY A 234 12.76 23.89 15.56
#